data_AF-A0A1G1BXA6-F1
#
_entry.id   AF-A0A1G1BXA6-F1
#
_cell.length_a   1.000
_cell.length_b   1.000
_cell.length_c   1.000
_cell.angle_alpha   90.00
_cell.angle_beta   90.00
_cell.angle_gamma   90.00
#
_symmetry.space_group_name_H-M   'P 1'
#
loop_
_entity.id
_entity.type
_entity.pdbx_description
1 polymer ?
#
loop_
_entity_poly.entity_id
_entity_poly.type
_entity_poly.pdbx_seq_one_letter_code
_entity_poly.pdbx_strand_id
1 'polypeptide(L)'
;MLLRHSTTALCRLCRNENVHSLHVTRLALQLFDKIAARVGFSDKDRELLDAACRLHDVGYISDPRRHAVASARLVIEQGLPRFSATDRNIVAAVILLHQRRRVRLLDNPLLAELPDPKRALRLGAILRVADGLDHGHIQDTRIRGMTLRRDRLILRVINEAYRGSLPWARTKADLWRRVMPIGIEIKPAARTGRKGGMFRGVVRPGDSAVSALRRLLYFHLRAVVDNRDGAMVGNNPEHLHDIRTAARRATTAMQVFRKLSRGTSIRQAQNAMREWMRRLGPMRDLDVWLEFLATAAIARTRRRNSMWPAWLATERKRREILQKELRAALTGPAYQDAIKALLQLARFDLGAEDARGASTSARTFLARKLRRALRRLEKRASRVDWDRRLSPEEVNSEAMHELRRRCRRVRYLAEFGEPLFGDIGHDLTLRLSSVTRALGELHDMDVGLEYLVTNQPGVPKDLAPLLRRHRARHLTEFRKAFRRLQQPRFQRRLRKALGQHAWAGRKKEQEGH
;
A
#
# COMPACT_ATOMS: atom_id res chain seq x y z
N MET A 1 17.27 31.51 25.68
CA MET A 1 17.15 32.23 24.38
C MET A 1 16.26 31.40 23.46
N LEU A 2 14.96 31.71 23.38
CA LEU A 2 13.95 30.94 22.64
C LEU A 2 14.11 31.19 21.14
N LEU A 3 14.62 30.22 20.38
CA LEU A 3 14.67 30.27 18.93
C LEU A 3 13.24 30.29 18.37
N ARG A 4 12.73 31.47 18.00
CA ARG A 4 11.45 31.58 17.30
C ARG A 4 11.62 31.02 15.88
N HIS A 5 10.86 29.98 15.53
CA HIS A 5 11.02 29.29 14.25
C HIS A 5 9.95 29.70 13.22
N SER A 6 10.34 29.91 11.96
CA SER A 6 9.35 29.99 10.86
C SER A 6 8.62 28.65 10.71
N THR A 7 7.44 28.64 10.07
CA THR A 7 6.70 27.40 9.80
C THR A 7 7.58 26.32 9.14
N THR A 8 8.40 26.70 8.16
CA THR A 8 9.33 25.80 7.49
C THR A 8 10.46 25.34 8.42
N ALA A 9 11.00 26.22 9.26
CA ALA A 9 12.03 25.85 10.22
C ALA A 9 11.50 24.86 11.27
N LEU A 10 10.27 25.06 11.77
CA LEU A 10 9.62 24.14 12.71
C LEU A 10 9.34 22.79 12.06
N CYS A 11 8.86 22.77 10.80
CA CYS A 11 8.71 21.51 10.04
C CYS A 11 10.04 20.74 9.94
N ARG A 12 11.16 21.43 9.67
CA ARG A 12 12.49 20.81 9.59
C ARG A 12 12.93 20.25 10.94
N LEU A 13 12.79 21.04 12.01
CA LEU A 13 13.13 20.64 13.37
C LEU A 13 12.39 19.36 13.79
N CYS A 14 11.11 19.27 13.46
CA CYS A 14 10.26 18.12 13.81
C CYS A 14 10.32 16.97 12.79
N ARG A 15 11.18 17.05 11.75
CA ARG A 15 11.26 16.07 10.64
C ARG A 15 9.87 15.77 10.04
N ASN A 16 9.09 16.82 9.79
CA ASN A 16 7.72 16.72 9.31
C ASN A 16 7.61 15.97 7.97
N GLU A 17 6.48 15.30 7.74
CA GLU A 17 6.17 14.72 6.42
C GLU A 17 5.68 15.81 5.46
N ASN A 18 6.60 16.65 4.98
CA ASN A 18 6.27 17.81 4.15
C ASN A 18 5.47 17.44 2.90
N VAL A 19 5.72 16.27 2.31
CA VAL A 19 4.99 15.83 1.10
C VAL A 19 3.48 15.71 1.36
N HIS A 20 3.10 15.22 2.54
CA HIS A 20 1.69 15.12 2.95
C HIS A 20 1.14 16.50 3.34
N SER A 21 1.79 17.20 4.26
CA SER A 21 1.29 18.47 4.79
C SER A 21 1.16 19.55 3.70
N LEU A 22 2.10 19.62 2.74
CA LEU A 22 1.99 20.54 1.60
C LEU A 22 0.86 20.18 0.64
N HIS A 23 0.54 18.89 0.46
CA HIS A 23 -0.58 18.48 -0.36
C HIS A 23 -1.92 18.80 0.30
N VAL A 24 -2.04 18.52 1.61
CA VAL A 24 -3.19 18.91 2.43
C VAL A 24 -3.38 20.42 2.40
N THR A 25 -2.30 21.20 2.58
CA THR A 25 -2.32 22.66 2.49
C THR A 25 -2.87 23.12 1.14
N ARG A 26 -2.38 22.57 0.02
CA ARG A 26 -2.89 22.91 -1.32
C ARG A 26 -4.39 22.64 -1.45
N LEU A 27 -4.86 21.49 -0.99
CA LEU A 27 -6.28 21.14 -1.04
C LEU A 27 -7.12 22.07 -0.15
N ALA A 28 -6.64 22.35 1.07
CA ALA A 28 -7.31 23.23 2.02
C ALA A 28 -7.45 24.65 1.48
N LEU A 29 -6.37 25.22 0.92
CA LEU A 29 -6.40 26.57 0.35
C LEU A 29 -7.29 26.65 -0.89
N GLN A 30 -7.33 25.62 -1.75
CA GLN A 30 -8.32 25.58 -2.85
C GLN A 30 -9.76 25.66 -2.34
N LEU A 31 -10.09 24.95 -1.26
CA LEU A 31 -11.42 25.02 -0.66
C LEU A 31 -11.70 26.37 -0.03
N PHE A 32 -10.73 26.91 0.71
CA PHE A 32 -10.80 28.22 1.34
C PHE A 32 -11.07 29.31 0.29
N ASP A 33 -10.23 29.39 -0.74
CA ASP A 33 -10.27 30.43 -1.77
C ASP A 33 -11.63 30.43 -2.49
N LYS A 34 -12.28 29.27 -2.64
CA LYS A 34 -13.59 29.16 -3.28
C LYS A 34 -14.75 29.65 -2.44
N ILE A 35 -14.63 29.64 -1.12
CA ILE A 35 -15.73 29.95 -0.20
C ILE A 35 -15.49 31.22 0.61
N ALA A 36 -14.28 31.81 0.55
CA ALA A 36 -13.86 32.92 1.38
C ALA A 36 -14.87 34.06 1.44
N ALA A 37 -15.26 34.60 0.29
CA ALA A 37 -16.24 35.69 0.20
C ALA A 37 -17.62 35.30 0.77
N ARG A 38 -18.07 34.05 0.59
CA ARG A 38 -19.38 33.59 1.10
C ARG A 38 -19.39 33.39 2.62
N VAL A 39 -18.27 32.97 3.19
CA VAL A 39 -18.15 32.69 4.63
C VAL A 39 -17.69 33.92 5.41
N GLY A 40 -17.13 34.92 4.72
CA GLY A 40 -16.55 36.13 5.31
C GLY A 40 -15.13 35.90 5.85
N PHE A 41 -14.32 35.08 5.18
CA PHE A 41 -12.93 34.89 5.57
C PHE A 41 -12.03 36.01 5.03
N SER A 42 -11.05 36.41 5.84
CA SER A 42 -10.01 37.39 5.52
C SER A 42 -8.72 36.73 5.00
N ASP A 43 -7.79 37.51 4.47
CA ASP A 43 -6.46 37.03 4.10
C ASP A 43 -5.69 36.48 5.30
N LYS A 44 -5.91 37.06 6.49
CA LYS A 44 -5.34 36.55 7.74
C LYS A 44 -5.81 35.13 8.05
N ASP A 45 -7.08 34.82 7.82
CA ASP A 45 -7.62 33.47 8.01
C ASP A 45 -6.96 32.45 7.07
N ARG A 46 -6.59 32.90 5.86
CA ARG A 46 -5.86 32.10 4.89
C ARG A 46 -4.46 31.75 5.39
N GLU A 47 -3.75 32.72 5.97
CA GLU A 47 -2.42 32.51 6.58
C GLU A 47 -2.47 31.57 7.78
N LEU A 48 -3.47 31.73 8.65
CA LEU A 48 -3.69 30.85 9.80
C LEU A 48 -3.96 29.41 9.36
N LEU A 49 -4.79 29.24 8.31
CA LEU A 49 -5.07 27.93 7.73
C LEU A 49 -3.82 27.31 7.09
N ASP A 50 -3.03 28.08 6.33
CA ASP A 50 -1.78 27.61 5.74
C ASP A 50 -0.82 27.08 6.81
N ALA A 51 -0.60 27.87 7.87
CA ALA A 51 0.26 27.47 8.98
C ALA A 51 -0.26 26.20 9.67
N ALA A 52 -1.56 26.14 9.98
CA ALA A 52 -2.16 24.96 10.60
C ALA A 52 -2.04 23.71 9.70
N CYS A 53 -2.26 23.83 8.40
CA CYS A 53 -2.13 22.71 7.46
C CYS A 53 -0.68 22.22 7.34
N ARG A 54 0.31 23.12 7.36
CA ARG A 54 1.73 22.73 7.32
C ARG A 54 2.20 22.06 8.60
N LEU A 55 1.61 22.44 9.74
CA LEU A 55 2.05 22.06 11.08
C LEU A 55 1.19 20.98 11.76
N HIS A 56 0.06 20.56 11.18
CA HIS A 56 -0.89 19.67 11.87
C HIS A 56 -0.32 18.34 12.36
N ASP A 57 0.80 17.92 11.77
CA ASP A 57 1.39 16.60 11.91
C ASP A 57 2.84 16.61 12.46
N VAL A 58 3.35 17.78 12.89
CA VAL A 58 4.73 17.96 13.38
C VAL A 58 5.00 17.26 14.72
N GLY A 59 3.98 17.11 15.56
CA GLY A 59 4.05 16.41 16.83
C GLY A 59 4.09 14.88 16.71
N TYR A 60 4.05 14.33 15.49
CA TYR A 60 4.07 12.88 15.29
C TYR A 60 5.39 12.24 15.73
N ILE A 61 6.51 12.97 15.64
CA ILE A 61 7.81 12.45 16.08
C ILE A 61 7.86 12.25 17.60
N SER A 62 7.16 13.08 18.37
CA SER A 62 7.13 13.01 19.83
C SER A 62 6.03 12.08 20.35
N ASP A 63 4.80 12.18 19.81
CA ASP A 63 3.69 11.32 20.22
C ASP A 63 2.80 10.99 19.01
N PRO A 64 3.05 9.86 18.33
CA PRO A 64 2.23 9.42 17.20
C PRO A 64 0.74 9.24 17.55
N ARG A 65 0.43 8.82 18.80
CA ARG A 65 -0.95 8.53 19.22
C ARG A 65 -1.73 9.81 19.50
N ARG A 66 -1.08 10.82 20.06
CA ARG A 66 -1.67 12.14 20.37
C ARG A 66 -1.02 13.27 19.56
N HIS A 67 -0.67 13.00 18.30
CA HIS A 67 0.13 13.93 17.49
C HIS A 67 -0.54 15.29 17.29
N ALA A 68 -1.86 15.38 17.25
CA ALA A 68 -2.55 16.68 17.21
C ALA A 68 -2.27 17.53 18.45
N VAL A 69 -2.33 16.92 19.64
CA VAL A 69 -2.05 17.59 20.92
C VAL A 69 -0.58 18.01 20.97
N ALA A 70 0.33 17.11 20.62
CA ALA A 70 1.76 17.43 20.58
C ALA A 70 2.08 18.53 19.56
N SER A 71 1.43 18.52 18.38
CA SER A 71 1.61 19.55 17.35
C SER A 71 1.11 20.91 17.82
N ALA A 72 -0.09 20.96 18.41
CA ALA A 72 -0.65 22.19 18.96
C ALA A 72 0.25 22.78 20.05
N ARG A 73 0.76 21.93 20.96
CA ARG A 73 1.70 22.35 22.01
C ARG A 73 2.99 22.93 21.42
N LEU A 74 3.58 22.28 20.42
CA LEU A 74 4.79 22.78 19.75
C LEU A 74 4.59 24.17 19.11
N VAL A 75 3.43 24.43 18.52
CA VAL A 75 3.10 25.75 17.94
C VAL A 75 3.06 26.84 19.00
N ILE A 76 2.50 26.53 20.17
CA ILE A 76 2.39 27.47 21.30
C ILE A 76 3.77 27.72 21.92
N GLU A 77 4.52 26.67 22.22
CA GLU A 77 5.81 26.73 22.94
C GLU A 77 6.95 27.29 22.09
N GLN A 78 7.11 26.84 20.85
CA GLN A 78 8.25 27.26 19.99
C GLN A 78 8.02 28.64 19.38
N GLY A 79 6.78 29.09 19.32
CA GLY A 79 6.39 30.35 18.69
C GLY A 79 6.55 30.33 17.17
N LEU A 80 5.83 31.22 16.51
CA LEU A 80 5.95 31.50 15.08
C LEU A 80 6.14 33.01 14.92
N PRO A 81 7.30 33.51 14.46
CA PRO A 81 7.63 34.94 14.47
C PRO A 81 6.59 35.86 13.80
N ARG A 82 5.86 35.34 12.81
CA ARG A 82 4.85 36.09 12.03
C ARG A 82 3.45 36.10 12.64
N PHE A 83 3.24 35.43 13.77
CA PHE A 83 1.93 35.24 14.38
C PHE A 83 1.93 35.74 15.83
N SER A 84 0.89 36.51 16.18
CA SER A 84 0.63 36.93 17.57
C SER A 84 0.36 35.73 18.48
N ALA A 85 0.32 35.93 19.80
CA ALA A 85 -0.06 34.85 20.72
C ALA A 85 -1.47 34.31 20.42
N THR A 86 -2.42 35.21 20.17
CA THR A 86 -3.80 34.87 19.77
C THR A 86 -3.83 34.09 18.46
N ASP A 87 -3.07 34.51 17.45
CA ASP A 87 -2.96 33.79 16.18
C ASP A 87 -2.43 32.38 16.38
N ARG A 88 -1.39 32.21 17.20
CA ARG A 88 -0.81 30.88 17.51
C ARG A 88 -1.81 29.99 18.22
N ASN A 89 -2.61 30.52 19.13
CA ASN A 89 -3.68 29.78 19.79
C ASN A 89 -4.76 29.33 18.79
N ILE A 90 -5.12 30.18 17.82
CA ILE A 90 -6.03 29.80 16.73
C ILE A 90 -5.42 28.67 15.89
N VAL A 91 -4.15 28.81 15.44
CA VAL A 91 -3.45 27.76 14.68
C VAL A 91 -3.42 26.44 15.46
N ALA A 92 -3.07 26.48 16.74
CA ALA A 92 -3.04 25.32 17.62
C ALA A 92 -4.43 24.68 17.78
N ALA A 93 -5.49 25.47 17.93
CA ALA A 93 -6.86 24.98 17.99
C ALA A 93 -7.31 24.32 16.68
N VAL A 94 -6.99 24.91 15.52
CA VAL A 94 -7.25 24.32 14.20
C VAL A 94 -6.54 22.98 14.05
N ILE A 95 -5.29 22.88 14.53
CA ILE A 95 -4.54 21.62 14.58
C ILE A 95 -5.23 20.61 15.51
N LEU A 96 -5.60 20.95 16.75
CA LEU A 96 -6.29 20.02 17.64
C LEU A 96 -7.55 19.43 17.01
N LEU A 97 -8.27 20.26 16.28
CA LEU A 97 -9.51 19.87 15.65
C LEU A 97 -9.31 18.78 14.59
N HIS A 98 -8.15 18.63 13.92
CA HIS A 98 -8.05 17.82 12.69
C HIS A 98 -8.34 16.31 12.85
N GLN A 99 -8.15 15.74 14.05
CA GLN A 99 -8.34 14.30 14.29
C GLN A 99 -9.79 13.88 14.56
N ARG A 100 -10.12 12.63 14.21
CA ARG A 100 -11.46 12.06 14.41
C ARG A 100 -11.66 11.54 15.85
N ARG A 101 -12.06 12.44 16.77
CA ARG A 101 -12.86 12.18 18.00
C ARG A 101 -13.60 13.47 18.40
N ARG A 102 -14.73 13.75 17.75
CA ARG A 102 -15.28 15.11 17.64
C ARG A 102 -16.24 15.57 18.74
N VAL A 103 -16.52 14.74 19.74
CA VAL A 103 -17.42 15.15 20.82
C VAL A 103 -16.64 15.83 21.94
N ARG A 104 -15.53 15.25 22.42
CA ARG A 104 -14.74 15.82 23.52
C ARG A 104 -13.80 16.97 23.13
N LEU A 105 -13.51 17.15 21.84
CA LEU A 105 -12.57 18.18 21.39
C LEU A 105 -13.19 19.58 21.34
N LEU A 106 -14.52 19.69 21.24
CA LEU A 106 -15.22 20.98 21.27
C LEU A 106 -15.20 21.60 22.66
N ASP A 107 -15.07 20.77 23.70
CA ASP A 107 -14.99 21.19 25.11
C ASP A 107 -13.53 21.47 25.54
N ASN A 108 -12.61 21.59 24.58
CA ASN A 108 -11.20 21.84 24.90
C ASN A 108 -11.02 23.28 25.42
N PRO A 109 -10.34 23.49 26.58
CA PRO A 109 -10.13 24.83 27.15
C PRO A 109 -9.50 25.81 26.17
N LEU A 110 -8.56 25.35 25.33
CA LEU A 110 -7.92 26.20 24.32
C LEU A 110 -8.92 26.81 23.34
N LEU A 111 -10.01 26.10 22.99
CA LEU A 111 -11.07 26.63 22.14
C LEU A 111 -11.98 27.62 22.88
N ALA A 112 -12.29 27.34 24.15
CA ALA A 112 -13.16 28.18 24.97
C ALA A 112 -12.54 29.56 25.27
N GLU A 113 -11.21 29.61 25.41
CA GLU A 113 -10.45 30.82 25.70
C GLU A 113 -10.13 31.66 24.44
N LEU A 114 -10.46 31.18 23.23
CA LEU A 114 -10.24 31.99 22.03
C LEU A 114 -11.20 33.18 21.99
N PRO A 115 -10.72 34.37 21.55
CA PRO A 115 -11.62 35.50 21.28
C PRO A 115 -12.66 35.20 20.18
N ASP A 116 -12.31 34.33 19.23
CA ASP A 116 -13.19 33.90 18.14
C ASP A 116 -13.07 32.37 17.92
N PRO A 117 -13.75 31.56 18.74
CA PRO A 117 -13.74 30.10 18.60
C PRO A 117 -14.36 29.64 17.27
N LYS A 118 -15.33 30.40 16.76
CA LYS A 118 -16.06 30.10 15.51
C LYS A 118 -15.13 30.12 14.31
N ARG A 119 -14.18 31.05 14.25
CA ARG A 119 -13.11 31.09 13.24
C ARG A 119 -12.26 29.82 13.26
N ALA A 120 -11.72 29.43 14.43
CA ALA A 120 -10.92 28.20 14.55
C ALA A 120 -11.71 26.95 14.12
N LEU A 121 -12.98 26.85 14.51
CA LEU A 121 -13.85 25.75 14.11
C LEU A 121 -14.04 25.66 12.59
N ARG A 122 -14.28 26.80 11.93
CA ARG A 122 -14.48 26.85 10.47
C ARG A 122 -13.19 26.53 9.71
N LEU A 123 -12.04 27.05 10.13
CA LEU A 123 -10.74 26.69 9.55
C LEU A 123 -10.41 25.21 9.78
N GLY A 124 -10.68 24.69 10.98
CA GLY A 124 -10.55 23.27 11.30
C GLY A 124 -11.46 22.37 10.46
N ALA A 125 -12.64 22.83 10.07
CA ALA A 125 -13.51 22.10 9.15
C ALA A 125 -12.90 21.96 7.75
N ILE A 126 -12.23 23.00 7.24
CA ILE A 126 -11.53 22.96 5.94
C ILE A 126 -10.34 22.00 6.00
N LEU A 127 -9.46 22.16 7.00
CA LEU A 127 -8.30 21.29 7.19
C LEU A 127 -8.72 19.81 7.24
N ARG A 128 -9.82 19.49 7.93
CA ARG A 128 -10.29 18.10 8.04
C ARG A 128 -10.77 17.48 6.75
N VAL A 129 -11.46 18.26 5.91
CA VAL A 129 -11.86 17.78 4.60
C VAL A 129 -10.60 17.55 3.74
N ALA A 130 -9.67 18.51 3.74
CA ALA A 130 -8.42 18.42 2.97
C ALA A 130 -7.52 17.25 3.41
N ASP A 131 -7.32 17.06 4.70
CA ASP A 131 -6.60 15.92 5.28
C ASP A 131 -7.32 14.60 5.00
N GLY A 132 -8.65 14.58 5.08
CA GLY A 132 -9.44 13.42 4.66
C GLY A 132 -9.24 13.04 3.18
N LEU A 133 -9.05 14.04 2.31
CA LEU A 133 -8.79 13.84 0.89
C LEU A 133 -7.39 13.25 0.63
N ASP A 134 -6.41 13.39 1.53
CA ASP A 134 -5.10 12.71 1.43
C ASP A 134 -4.93 11.56 2.45
N HIS A 135 -6.01 10.89 2.84
CA HIS A 135 -5.96 9.77 3.80
C HIS A 135 -4.94 8.67 3.44
N GLY A 136 -4.68 8.47 2.15
CA GLY A 136 -3.71 7.49 1.67
C GLY A 136 -2.24 7.91 1.81
N HIS A 137 -1.91 9.17 2.11
CA HIS A 137 -0.55 9.74 2.11
C HIS A 137 0.24 9.54 0.80
N ILE A 138 -0.45 9.27 -0.31
CA ILE A 138 0.15 9.09 -1.65
C ILE A 138 -0.10 10.27 -2.59
N GLN A 139 -0.81 11.31 -2.15
CA GLN A 139 -1.06 12.55 -2.90
C GLN A 139 -1.69 12.29 -4.28
N ASP A 140 -2.57 11.28 -4.38
CA ASP A 140 -3.24 10.86 -5.61
C ASP A 140 -4.59 11.53 -5.85
N THR A 141 -5.00 12.38 -4.91
CA THR A 141 -6.23 13.13 -4.96
C THR A 141 -6.06 14.45 -5.73
N ARG A 142 -7.00 14.74 -6.63
CA ARG A 142 -7.11 16.05 -7.29
C ARG A 142 -8.55 16.52 -7.31
N ILE A 143 -8.77 17.79 -7.00
CA ILE A 143 -10.07 18.44 -7.19
C ILE A 143 -10.16 18.85 -8.67
N ARG A 144 -11.13 18.30 -9.40
CA ARG A 144 -11.36 18.54 -10.83
C ARG A 144 -12.39 19.63 -11.09
N GLY A 145 -13.25 19.89 -10.12
CA GLY A 145 -14.25 20.93 -10.22
C GLY A 145 -14.84 21.27 -8.87
N MET A 146 -15.19 22.53 -8.70
CA MET A 146 -15.83 23.08 -7.51
C MET A 146 -16.95 24.01 -7.94
N THR A 147 -18.19 23.60 -7.64
CA THR A 147 -19.38 24.39 -7.95
C THR A 147 -19.97 24.90 -6.64
N LEU A 148 -19.93 26.22 -6.45
CA LEU A 148 -20.57 26.86 -5.31
C LEU A 148 -22.02 27.18 -5.69
N ARG A 149 -22.97 26.64 -4.93
CA ARG A 149 -24.40 26.96 -5.03
C ARG A 149 -24.81 27.88 -3.88
N ARG A 150 -26.11 28.20 -3.78
CA ARG A 150 -26.64 29.06 -2.72
C ARG A 150 -26.41 28.44 -1.33
N ASP A 151 -26.68 27.14 -1.18
CA ASP A 151 -26.68 26.42 0.09
C ASP A 151 -25.51 25.44 0.28
N ARG A 152 -24.72 25.14 -0.76
CA ARG A 152 -23.68 24.10 -0.70
C ARG A 152 -22.50 24.31 -1.66
N LEU A 153 -21.36 23.74 -1.31
CA LEU A 153 -20.20 23.52 -2.18
C LEU A 153 -20.19 22.08 -2.70
N ILE A 154 -20.20 21.89 -4.02
CA ILE A 154 -20.07 20.58 -4.66
C ILE A 154 -18.63 20.41 -5.16
N LEU A 155 -17.92 19.42 -4.64
CA LEU A 155 -16.57 19.05 -5.04
C LEU A 155 -16.63 17.83 -5.95
N ARG A 156 -15.97 17.91 -7.10
CA ARG A 156 -15.71 16.75 -7.96
C ARG A 156 -14.24 16.36 -7.84
N VAL A 157 -13.99 15.19 -7.27
CA VAL A 157 -12.65 14.73 -6.89
C VAL A 157 -12.29 13.45 -7.63
N ILE A 158 -11.04 13.35 -8.10
CA ILE A 158 -10.48 12.10 -8.64
C ILE A 158 -9.41 11.56 -7.69
N ASN A 159 -9.45 10.26 -7.40
CA ASN A 159 -8.33 9.50 -6.83
C ASN A 159 -7.81 8.57 -7.92
N GLU A 160 -6.52 8.67 -8.23
CA GLU A 160 -5.94 7.86 -9.29
C GLU A 160 -5.74 6.40 -8.85
N ALA A 161 -5.42 6.16 -7.57
CA ALA A 161 -5.04 4.86 -7.03
C ALA A 161 -5.88 4.43 -5.82
N TYR A 162 -5.84 5.18 -4.72
CA TYR A 162 -6.43 4.78 -3.44
C TYR A 162 -7.85 5.31 -3.30
N ARG A 163 -8.83 4.40 -3.27
CA ARG A 163 -10.26 4.77 -3.24
C ARG A 163 -10.77 5.15 -1.84
N GLY A 164 -10.03 4.83 -0.78
CA GLY A 164 -10.47 5.08 0.60
C GLY A 164 -10.52 6.56 1.01
N SER A 165 -9.80 7.45 0.32
CA SER A 165 -9.75 8.88 0.66
C SER A 165 -11.12 9.57 0.55
N LEU A 166 -11.92 9.25 -0.47
CA LEU A 166 -13.22 9.92 -0.67
C LEU A 166 -14.24 9.62 0.42
N PRO A 167 -14.51 8.34 0.76
CA PRO A 167 -15.34 7.99 1.92
C PRO A 167 -14.81 8.60 3.22
N TRP A 168 -13.49 8.65 3.39
CA TRP A 168 -12.88 9.23 4.58
C TRP A 168 -13.04 10.74 4.67
N ALA A 169 -12.88 11.47 3.57
CA ALA A 169 -13.14 12.91 3.50
C ALA A 169 -14.61 13.25 3.80
N ARG A 170 -15.56 12.48 3.27
CA ARG A 170 -17.00 12.62 3.57
C ARG A 170 -17.29 12.42 5.05
N THR A 171 -16.63 11.42 5.63
CA THR A 171 -16.68 11.17 7.07
C THR A 171 -16.18 12.41 7.80
N LYS A 172 -14.94 12.86 7.53
CA LYS A 172 -14.31 14.04 8.17
C LYS A 172 -15.01 15.39 7.93
N ALA A 173 -15.97 15.47 7.01
CA ALA A 173 -16.80 16.65 6.80
C ALA A 173 -17.85 16.90 7.92
N ASP A 174 -17.88 16.11 9.00
CA ASP A 174 -18.88 16.29 10.08
C ASP A 174 -18.86 17.65 10.82
N LEU A 175 -17.72 18.34 11.02
CA LEU A 175 -17.69 19.72 11.57
C LEU A 175 -18.10 20.72 10.52
N TRP A 176 -17.75 20.48 9.25
CA TRP A 176 -18.19 21.38 8.17
C TRP A 176 -19.71 21.50 8.22
N ARG A 177 -20.41 20.37 8.30
CA ARG A 177 -21.88 20.33 8.43
C ARG A 177 -22.40 21.04 9.69
N ARG A 178 -21.59 21.15 10.74
CA ARG A 178 -21.98 21.76 12.02
C ARG A 178 -21.70 23.26 12.08
N VAL A 179 -20.65 23.76 11.44
CA VAL A 179 -20.14 25.13 11.69
C VAL A 179 -20.10 26.04 10.46
N MET A 180 -20.19 25.46 9.26
CA MET A 180 -20.21 26.23 8.02
C MET A 180 -21.64 26.65 7.67
N PRO A 181 -21.82 27.88 7.16
CA PRO A 181 -23.13 28.36 6.70
C PRO A 181 -23.57 27.71 5.37
N ILE A 182 -22.71 26.91 4.75
CA ILE A 182 -22.97 26.18 3.51
C ILE A 182 -22.64 24.69 3.69
N GLY A 183 -23.45 23.82 3.11
CA GLY A 183 -23.20 22.39 3.04
C GLY A 183 -22.00 22.04 2.15
N ILE A 184 -21.55 20.78 2.22
CA ILE A 184 -20.48 20.25 1.36
C ILE A 184 -20.88 18.88 0.81
N GLU A 185 -20.72 18.71 -0.50
CA GLU A 185 -20.98 17.46 -1.20
C GLU A 185 -19.74 17.03 -1.99
N ILE A 186 -19.15 15.89 -1.63
CA ILE A 186 -17.93 15.37 -2.26
C ILE A 186 -18.31 14.22 -3.20
N LYS A 187 -18.17 14.42 -4.50
CA LYS A 187 -18.49 13.43 -5.55
C LYS A 187 -17.23 12.93 -6.25
N PRO A 188 -17.21 11.67 -6.71
CA PRO A 188 -16.19 11.23 -7.66
C PRO A 188 -16.35 12.01 -8.98
N ALA A 189 -15.22 12.44 -9.55
CA ALA A 189 -15.14 12.93 -10.92
C ALA A 189 -14.98 11.74 -11.89
N ALA A 190 -15.45 11.91 -13.12
CA ALA A 190 -15.23 10.92 -14.17
C ALA A 190 -13.73 10.70 -14.40
N ARG A 191 -13.30 9.44 -14.52
CA ARG A 191 -11.91 9.11 -14.85
C ARG A 191 -11.74 9.26 -16.36
N THR A 192 -10.94 10.23 -16.79
CA THR A 192 -10.54 10.34 -18.20
C THR A 192 -9.36 9.39 -18.48
N GLY A 193 -9.52 8.46 -19.41
CA GLY A 193 -8.46 7.56 -19.92
C GLY A 193 -8.57 6.08 -19.50
N ARG A 194 -7.79 5.20 -20.16
CA ARG A 194 -7.78 3.73 -19.99
C ARG A 194 -7.67 3.29 -18.52
N LYS A 195 -8.31 2.16 -18.14
CA LYS A 195 -7.99 1.45 -16.89
C LYS A 195 -6.50 1.09 -16.92
N GLY A 196 -5.70 1.70 -16.05
CA GLY A 196 -4.29 1.34 -15.89
C GLY A 196 -4.14 0.28 -14.80
N GLY A 197 -2.97 -0.33 -14.69
CA GLY A 197 -2.70 -1.30 -13.62
C GLY A 197 -2.72 -0.71 -12.22
N MET A 198 -2.56 -1.60 -11.24
CA MET A 198 -2.80 -1.34 -9.82
C MET A 198 -2.05 -0.12 -9.26
N PHE A 199 -0.84 0.14 -9.75
CA PHE A 199 0.03 1.21 -9.23
C PHE A 199 -0.07 2.52 -10.00
N ARG A 200 -0.99 2.65 -10.97
CA ARG A 200 -1.26 3.92 -11.64
C ARG A 200 -1.73 4.96 -10.61
N GLY A 201 -1.03 6.09 -10.53
CA GLY A 201 -1.28 7.13 -9.52
C GLY A 201 -0.44 6.98 -8.25
N VAL A 202 0.07 5.77 -7.96
CA VAL A 202 1.02 5.50 -6.87
C VAL A 202 2.44 5.82 -7.30
N VAL A 203 2.87 5.31 -8.46
CA VAL A 203 4.17 5.61 -9.08
C VAL A 203 3.95 6.45 -10.33
N ARG A 204 4.68 7.56 -10.46
CA ARG A 204 4.46 8.57 -11.51
C ARG A 204 5.74 8.83 -12.33
N PRO A 205 5.62 9.22 -13.61
CA PRO A 205 6.78 9.46 -14.49
C PRO A 205 7.84 10.42 -13.93
N GLY A 206 7.42 11.46 -13.20
CA GLY A 206 8.30 12.46 -12.59
C GLY A 206 8.84 12.09 -11.20
N ASP A 207 8.55 10.89 -10.69
CA ASP A 207 8.97 10.53 -9.35
C ASP A 207 10.47 10.23 -9.25
N SER A 208 11.06 10.65 -8.14
CA SER A 208 12.29 10.05 -7.65
C SER A 208 12.01 8.62 -7.16
N ALA A 209 13.05 7.79 -7.16
CA ALA A 209 12.97 6.42 -6.67
C ALA A 209 12.58 6.35 -5.18
N VAL A 210 13.01 7.34 -4.37
CA VAL A 210 12.62 7.44 -2.95
C VAL A 210 11.14 7.78 -2.81
N SER A 211 10.64 8.76 -3.57
CA SER A 211 9.23 9.14 -3.56
C SER A 211 8.32 7.98 -4.00
N ALA A 212 8.72 7.25 -5.06
CA ALA A 212 8.03 6.05 -5.51
C ALA A 212 7.99 4.97 -4.42
N LEU A 213 9.11 4.72 -3.71
CA LEU A 213 9.12 3.78 -2.58
C LEU A 213 8.15 4.24 -1.48
N ARG A 214 8.22 5.51 -1.05
CA ARG A 214 7.36 6.03 0.01
C ARG A 214 5.88 5.79 -0.30
N ARG A 215 5.44 6.12 -1.51
CA ARG A 215 4.04 5.91 -1.93
C ARG A 215 3.66 4.44 -2.03
N LEU A 216 4.56 3.57 -2.51
CA LEU A 216 4.32 2.12 -2.50
C LEU A 216 4.13 1.59 -1.08
N LEU A 217 4.92 2.06 -0.10
CA LEU A 217 4.78 1.63 1.29
C LEU A 217 3.46 2.11 1.91
N TYR A 218 3.08 3.37 1.69
CA TYR A 218 1.79 3.89 2.18
C TYR A 218 0.59 3.20 1.53
N PHE A 219 0.64 2.94 0.21
CA PHE A 219 -0.40 2.21 -0.49
C PHE A 219 -0.60 0.81 0.10
N HIS A 220 0.49 0.08 0.37
CA HIS A 220 0.41 -1.24 0.99
C HIS A 220 0.04 -1.18 2.48
N LEU A 221 0.46 -0.15 3.22
CA LEU A 221 0.01 0.08 4.58
C LEU A 221 -1.51 0.25 4.64
N ARG A 222 -2.09 1.05 3.73
CA ARG A 222 -3.56 1.20 3.65
C ARG A 222 -4.24 -0.13 3.36
N ALA A 223 -3.76 -0.90 2.39
CA ALA A 223 -4.32 -2.22 2.11
C ALA A 223 -4.26 -3.18 3.31
N VAL A 224 -3.22 -3.09 4.17
CA VAL A 224 -3.14 -3.85 5.42
C VAL A 224 -4.16 -3.36 6.45
N VAL A 225 -4.23 -2.05 6.68
CA VAL A 225 -5.08 -1.45 7.71
C VAL A 225 -6.56 -1.58 7.36
N ASP A 226 -6.93 -1.32 6.10
CA ASP A 226 -8.32 -1.30 5.64
C ASP A 226 -8.95 -2.71 5.63
N ASN A 227 -8.15 -3.76 5.46
CA ASN A 227 -8.61 -5.14 5.48
C ASN A 227 -8.53 -5.80 6.87
N ARG A 228 -7.94 -5.12 7.86
CA ARG A 228 -7.67 -5.69 9.18
C ARG A 228 -8.94 -6.13 9.89
N ASP A 229 -9.95 -5.27 9.92
CA ASP A 229 -11.19 -5.55 10.65
C ASP A 229 -11.95 -6.72 10.00
N GLY A 230 -12.01 -6.76 8.67
CA GLY A 230 -12.58 -7.88 7.92
C GLY A 230 -11.84 -9.22 8.17
N ALA A 231 -10.51 -9.19 8.26
CA ALA A 231 -9.71 -10.36 8.59
C ALA A 231 -9.90 -10.83 10.05
N MET A 232 -10.10 -9.90 11.00
CA MET A 232 -10.41 -10.23 12.39
C MET A 232 -11.78 -10.92 12.53
N VAL A 233 -12.78 -10.46 11.76
CA VAL A 233 -14.11 -11.10 11.69
C VAL A 233 -13.97 -12.52 11.11
N GLY A 234 -13.31 -12.67 9.97
CA GLY A 234 -12.94 -13.98 9.40
C GLY A 234 -14.00 -14.63 8.49
N ASN A 235 -15.04 -13.89 8.10
CA ASN A 235 -16.11 -14.39 7.24
C ASN A 235 -15.73 -14.44 5.74
N ASN A 236 -14.73 -13.66 5.34
CA ASN A 236 -14.22 -13.62 3.97
C ASN A 236 -12.69 -13.78 3.97
N PRO A 237 -12.14 -14.87 3.39
CA PRO A 237 -10.69 -15.13 3.38
C PRO A 237 -9.91 -14.12 2.53
N GLU A 238 -10.58 -13.34 1.67
CA GLU A 238 -9.93 -12.33 0.82
C GLU A 238 -9.30 -11.20 1.63
N HIS A 239 -9.83 -10.86 2.80
CA HIS A 239 -9.21 -9.84 3.66
C HIS A 239 -7.81 -10.27 4.12
N LEU A 240 -7.64 -11.53 4.56
CA LEU A 240 -6.32 -12.06 4.92
C LEU A 240 -5.41 -12.22 3.69
N HIS A 241 -5.98 -12.61 2.54
CA HIS A 241 -5.26 -12.66 1.27
C HIS A 241 -4.64 -11.29 0.94
N ASP A 242 -5.44 -10.23 0.98
CA ASP A 242 -5.03 -8.88 0.63
C ASP A 242 -3.99 -8.33 1.58
N ILE A 243 -4.15 -8.54 2.90
CA ILE A 243 -3.14 -8.19 3.91
C ILE A 243 -1.80 -8.86 3.57
N ARG A 244 -1.80 -10.17 3.33
CA ARG A 244 -0.57 -10.93 3.02
C ARG A 244 0.04 -10.49 1.70
N THR A 245 -0.77 -10.24 0.67
CA THR A 245 -0.30 -9.76 -0.63
C THR A 245 0.34 -8.37 -0.51
N ALA A 246 -0.30 -7.45 0.19
CA ALA A 246 0.24 -6.11 0.44
C ALA A 246 1.56 -6.15 1.24
N ALA A 247 1.61 -6.90 2.33
CA ALA A 247 2.81 -7.06 3.17
C ALA A 247 4.00 -7.67 2.40
N ARG A 248 3.75 -8.67 1.53
CA ARG A 248 4.77 -9.27 0.66
C ARG A 248 5.29 -8.28 -0.38
N ARG A 249 4.40 -7.47 -0.99
CA ARG A 249 4.78 -6.42 -1.95
C ARG A 249 5.61 -5.33 -1.27
N ALA A 250 5.20 -4.84 -0.09
CA ALA A 250 5.97 -3.90 0.72
C ALA A 250 7.36 -4.45 1.09
N THR A 251 7.42 -5.71 1.53
CA THR A 251 8.69 -6.40 1.84
C THR A 251 9.61 -6.46 0.61
N THR A 252 9.05 -6.74 -0.56
CA THR A 252 9.82 -6.79 -1.82
C THR A 252 10.29 -5.40 -2.24
N ALA A 253 9.45 -4.37 -2.12
CA ALA A 253 9.83 -2.99 -2.37
C ALA A 253 11.01 -2.60 -1.46
N MET A 254 10.91 -2.80 -0.15
CA MET A 254 12.03 -2.54 0.77
C MET A 254 13.30 -3.31 0.39
N GLN A 255 13.19 -4.57 -0.04
CA GLN A 255 14.34 -5.37 -0.49
C GLN A 255 15.04 -4.77 -1.72
N VAL A 256 14.25 -4.32 -2.70
CA VAL A 256 14.75 -3.79 -3.98
C VAL A 256 15.45 -2.45 -3.78
N PHE A 257 14.86 -1.60 -2.94
CA PHE A 257 15.29 -0.23 -2.69
C PHE A 257 16.33 -0.10 -1.56
N ARG A 258 16.58 -1.16 -0.77
CA ARG A 258 17.54 -1.20 0.35
C ARG A 258 18.88 -0.49 0.13
N LYS A 259 19.49 -0.63 -1.07
CA LYS A 259 20.79 0.01 -1.36
C LYS A 259 20.68 1.53 -1.56
N LEU A 260 19.53 2.01 -2.05
CA LEU A 260 19.27 3.42 -2.28
C LEU A 260 19.03 4.13 -0.93
N SER A 261 18.27 3.49 -0.05
CA SER A 261 17.91 4.01 1.28
C SER A 261 18.86 3.54 2.39
N ARG A 262 20.18 3.53 2.14
CA ARG A 262 21.19 3.23 3.18
C ARG A 262 21.20 4.35 4.23
N GLY A 263 21.34 4.00 5.51
CA GLY A 263 21.26 4.96 6.63
C GLY A 263 19.84 5.20 7.14
N THR A 264 18.85 4.44 6.65
CA THR A 264 17.45 4.49 7.10
C THR A 264 17.06 3.21 7.85
N SER A 265 15.88 3.23 8.48
CA SER A 265 15.24 2.09 9.15
C SER A 265 14.75 0.98 8.19
N ILE A 266 15.08 1.01 6.89
CA ILE A 266 14.54 0.09 5.88
C ILE A 266 14.77 -1.40 6.17
N ARG A 267 15.88 -1.75 6.82
CA ARG A 267 16.16 -3.15 7.22
C ARG A 267 15.30 -3.58 8.39
N GLN A 268 15.16 -2.72 9.39
CA GLN A 268 14.31 -2.96 10.56
C GLN A 268 12.86 -3.13 10.12
N ALA A 269 12.33 -2.20 9.32
CA ALA A 269 10.96 -2.27 8.79
C ALA A 269 10.74 -3.55 7.96
N GLN A 270 11.70 -3.92 7.12
CA GLN A 270 11.64 -5.15 6.34
C GLN A 270 11.62 -6.40 7.22
N ASN A 271 12.44 -6.46 8.27
CA ASN A 271 12.52 -7.62 9.15
C ASN A 271 11.27 -7.75 10.01
N ALA A 272 10.80 -6.66 10.61
CA ALA A 272 9.56 -6.64 11.40
C ALA A 272 8.35 -7.08 10.56
N MET A 273 8.24 -6.60 9.31
CA MET A 273 7.18 -7.03 8.39
C MET A 273 7.27 -8.54 8.06
N ARG A 274 8.49 -9.07 7.84
CA ARG A 274 8.67 -10.52 7.62
C ARG A 274 8.28 -11.34 8.84
N GLU A 275 8.69 -10.89 10.03
CA GLU A 275 8.38 -11.54 11.30
C GLU A 275 6.88 -11.70 11.47
N TRP A 276 6.17 -10.59 11.36
CA TRP A 276 4.72 -10.56 11.47
C TRP A 276 4.03 -11.43 10.40
N MET A 277 4.46 -11.35 9.14
CA MET A 277 3.88 -12.16 8.05
C MET A 277 3.97 -13.68 8.26
N ARG A 278 4.97 -14.18 8.98
CA ARG A 278 5.11 -15.62 9.28
C ARG A 278 3.92 -16.12 10.10
N ARG A 279 3.46 -15.32 11.06
CA ARG A 279 2.31 -15.62 11.94
C ARG A 279 0.98 -15.69 11.18
N LEU A 280 0.90 -15.04 10.03
CA LEU A 280 -0.28 -15.07 9.15
C LEU A 280 -0.28 -16.27 8.19
N GLY A 281 0.79 -17.07 8.17
CA GLY A 281 0.98 -18.19 7.25
C GLY A 281 -0.06 -19.29 7.41
N PRO A 282 -0.13 -19.94 8.59
CA PRO A 282 -0.96 -21.11 8.82
C PRO A 282 -2.43 -20.91 8.44
N MET A 283 -3.04 -19.81 8.89
CA MET A 283 -4.44 -19.53 8.60
C MET A 283 -4.70 -19.36 7.09
N ARG A 284 -3.81 -18.67 6.36
CA ARG A 284 -4.00 -18.51 4.91
C ARG A 284 -3.82 -19.83 4.16
N ASP A 285 -2.86 -20.64 4.57
CA ASP A 285 -2.61 -21.93 3.92
C ASP A 285 -3.82 -22.86 4.15
N LEU A 286 -4.43 -22.82 5.34
CA LEU A 286 -5.70 -23.52 5.61
C LEU A 286 -6.89 -22.94 4.83
N ASP A 287 -7.03 -21.62 4.71
CA ASP A 287 -8.12 -21.02 3.91
C ASP A 287 -8.03 -21.45 2.44
N VAL A 288 -6.82 -21.47 1.85
CA VAL A 288 -6.61 -21.97 0.47
C VAL A 288 -6.97 -23.45 0.36
N TRP A 289 -6.60 -24.25 1.36
CA TRP A 289 -6.93 -25.67 1.41
C TRP A 289 -8.45 -25.89 1.46
N LEU A 290 -9.15 -25.20 2.35
CA LEU A 290 -10.62 -25.31 2.48
C LEU A 290 -11.35 -24.81 1.23
N GLU A 291 -10.85 -23.74 0.60
CA GLU A 291 -11.37 -23.24 -0.68
C GLU A 291 -11.24 -24.30 -1.78
N PHE A 292 -10.06 -24.94 -1.89
CA PHE A 292 -9.84 -26.06 -2.80
C PHE A 292 -10.81 -27.22 -2.53
N LEU A 293 -10.95 -27.64 -1.26
CA LEU A 293 -11.86 -28.70 -0.83
C LEU A 293 -13.34 -28.43 -1.14
N ALA A 294 -13.72 -27.16 -1.28
CA ALA A 294 -15.08 -26.75 -1.64
C ALA A 294 -15.34 -26.76 -3.16
N THR A 295 -14.31 -26.92 -4.00
CA THR A 295 -14.47 -26.87 -5.47
C THR A 295 -15.24 -28.06 -6.05
N ALA A 296 -15.86 -27.85 -7.21
CA ALA A 296 -16.55 -28.89 -7.96
C ALA A 296 -15.64 -30.08 -8.35
N ALA A 297 -14.32 -29.84 -8.45
CA ALA A 297 -13.34 -30.87 -8.77
C ALA A 297 -13.31 -32.02 -7.75
N ILE A 298 -13.72 -31.75 -6.51
CA ILE A 298 -13.67 -32.70 -5.39
C ILE A 298 -15.07 -33.20 -5.01
N ALA A 299 -16.13 -32.61 -5.57
CA ALA A 299 -17.51 -32.91 -5.22
C ALA A 299 -17.86 -34.41 -5.31
N ARG A 300 -17.33 -35.10 -6.33
CA ARG A 300 -17.53 -36.55 -6.50
C ARG A 300 -16.86 -37.37 -5.40
N THR A 301 -15.61 -37.03 -5.06
CA THR A 301 -14.86 -37.71 -4.00
C THR A 301 -15.48 -37.45 -2.63
N ARG A 302 -15.94 -36.23 -2.38
CA ARG A 302 -16.70 -35.88 -1.19
C ARG A 302 -17.96 -36.73 -1.02
N ARG A 303 -18.73 -36.93 -2.09
CA ARG A 303 -19.99 -37.72 -2.03
C ARG A 303 -19.74 -39.21 -1.80
N ARG A 304 -18.63 -39.76 -2.29
CA ARG A 304 -18.31 -41.19 -2.22
C ARG A 304 -17.65 -41.62 -0.90
N ASN A 305 -17.21 -40.66 -0.09
CA ASN A 305 -16.48 -40.96 1.14
C ASN A 305 -17.36 -40.63 2.37
N SER A 306 -17.83 -41.67 3.06
CA SER A 306 -18.68 -41.55 4.26
C SER A 306 -17.99 -40.84 5.43
N MET A 307 -16.65 -40.90 5.51
CA MET A 307 -15.85 -40.23 6.54
C MET A 307 -15.58 -38.75 6.23
N TRP A 308 -15.93 -38.28 5.03
CA TRP A 308 -15.67 -36.91 4.61
C TRP A 308 -16.29 -35.85 5.53
N PRO A 309 -17.56 -35.95 5.96
CA PRO A 309 -18.16 -34.93 6.82
C PRO A 309 -17.42 -34.81 8.17
N ALA A 310 -17.04 -35.94 8.77
CA ALA A 310 -16.30 -35.99 10.02
C ALA A 310 -14.88 -35.38 9.86
N TRP A 311 -14.16 -35.77 8.79
CA TRP A 311 -12.84 -35.22 8.51
C TRP A 311 -12.87 -33.71 8.23
N LEU A 312 -13.84 -33.24 7.43
CA LEU A 312 -14.01 -31.82 7.15
C LEU A 312 -14.38 -31.03 8.43
N ALA A 313 -15.12 -31.63 9.36
CA ALA A 313 -15.41 -31.01 10.65
C ALA A 313 -14.12 -30.79 11.48
N THR A 314 -13.16 -31.72 11.43
CA THR A 314 -11.83 -31.54 12.06
C THR A 314 -11.07 -30.35 11.47
N GLU A 315 -11.06 -30.21 10.14
CA GLU A 315 -10.41 -29.06 9.47
C GLU A 315 -11.11 -27.73 9.80
N ARG A 316 -12.44 -27.74 9.96
CA ARG A 316 -13.19 -26.54 10.41
C ARG A 316 -12.84 -26.17 11.85
N LYS A 317 -12.74 -27.14 12.77
CA LYS A 317 -12.27 -26.89 14.15
C LYS A 317 -10.86 -26.31 14.17
N ARG A 318 -9.96 -26.84 13.34
CA ARG A 318 -8.60 -26.28 13.17
C ARG A 318 -8.65 -24.83 12.70
N ARG A 319 -9.54 -24.49 11.76
CA ARG A 319 -9.73 -23.11 11.31
C ARG A 319 -10.17 -22.18 12.43
N GLU A 320 -11.06 -22.61 13.31
CA GLU A 320 -11.50 -21.81 14.46
C GLU A 320 -10.35 -21.48 15.41
N ILE A 321 -9.45 -22.45 15.65
CA ILE A 321 -8.23 -22.24 16.45
C ILE A 321 -7.31 -21.21 15.76
N LEU A 322 -7.00 -21.43 14.48
CA LEU A 322 -6.14 -20.52 13.72
C LEU A 322 -6.75 -19.11 13.56
N GLN A 323 -8.08 -18.98 13.56
CA GLN A 323 -8.74 -17.68 13.56
C GLN A 323 -8.48 -16.92 14.87
N LYS A 324 -8.42 -17.60 16.02
CA LYS A 324 -8.05 -16.98 17.31
C LYS A 324 -6.58 -16.50 17.27
N GLU A 325 -5.68 -17.34 16.75
CA GLU A 325 -4.27 -16.96 16.56
C GLU A 325 -4.10 -15.78 15.59
N LEU A 326 -4.85 -15.77 14.49
CA LEU A 326 -4.86 -14.68 13.52
C LEU A 326 -5.26 -13.37 14.21
N ARG A 327 -6.35 -13.37 14.99
CA ARG A 327 -6.79 -12.18 15.73
C ARG A 327 -5.69 -11.65 16.64
N ALA A 328 -5.01 -12.53 17.39
CA ALA A 328 -3.86 -12.15 18.22
C ALA A 328 -2.69 -11.60 17.37
N ALA A 329 -2.42 -12.20 16.20
CA ALA A 329 -1.38 -11.73 15.29
C ALA A 329 -1.71 -10.37 14.62
N LEU A 330 -2.97 -9.97 14.53
CA LEU A 330 -3.42 -8.68 13.96
C LEU A 330 -3.53 -7.55 15.00
N THR A 331 -3.42 -7.84 16.29
CA THR A 331 -3.50 -6.86 17.39
C THR A 331 -2.23 -6.81 18.24
N GLY A 332 -1.47 -7.89 18.27
CA GLY A 332 -0.33 -8.08 19.15
C GLY A 332 0.94 -7.31 18.78
N PRO A 333 2.01 -7.46 19.58
CA PRO A 333 3.22 -6.65 19.47
C PRO A 333 3.88 -6.70 18.08
N ALA A 334 3.99 -7.89 17.47
CA ALA A 334 4.63 -8.04 16.16
C ALA A 334 3.93 -7.23 15.05
N TYR A 335 2.60 -7.11 15.10
CA TYR A 335 1.86 -6.22 14.18
C TYR A 335 2.18 -4.76 14.46
N GLN A 336 2.13 -4.35 15.73
CA GLN A 336 2.40 -2.97 16.13
C GLN A 336 3.83 -2.54 15.74
N ASP A 337 4.82 -3.41 15.94
CA ASP A 337 6.21 -3.19 15.56
C ASP A 337 6.38 -3.07 14.04
N ALA A 338 5.73 -3.95 13.27
CA ALA A 338 5.77 -3.90 11.81
C ALA A 338 5.18 -2.60 11.27
N ILE A 339 4.03 -2.16 11.81
CA ILE A 339 3.38 -0.90 11.41
C ILE A 339 4.21 0.31 11.85
N LYS A 340 4.71 0.33 13.08
CA LYS A 340 5.56 1.41 13.61
C LYS A 340 6.84 1.55 12.80
N ALA A 341 7.53 0.45 12.52
CA ALA A 341 8.76 0.49 11.74
C ALA A 341 8.52 0.91 10.27
N LEU A 342 7.39 0.50 9.68
CA LEU A 342 7.02 0.94 8.33
C LEU A 342 6.71 2.44 8.28
N LEU A 343 5.98 2.96 9.27
CA LEU A 343 5.70 4.39 9.40
C LEU A 343 6.97 5.19 9.68
N GLN A 344 7.87 4.69 10.53
CA GLN A 344 9.17 5.32 10.77
C GLN A 344 9.93 5.53 9.45
N LEU A 345 10.01 4.48 8.63
CA LEU A 345 10.64 4.54 7.33
C LEU A 345 9.92 5.49 6.38
N ALA A 346 8.62 5.29 6.16
CA ALA A 346 7.88 6.03 5.14
C ALA A 346 7.72 7.52 5.47
N ARG A 347 7.46 7.84 6.73
CA ARG A 347 7.17 9.20 7.19
C ARG A 347 8.43 10.03 7.42
N PHE A 348 9.43 9.47 8.09
CA PHE A 348 10.58 10.26 8.58
C PHE A 348 11.86 10.05 7.78
N ASP A 349 12.12 8.83 7.32
CA ASP A 349 13.37 8.54 6.61
C ASP A 349 13.25 8.81 5.10
N LEU A 350 12.06 8.56 4.54
CA LEU A 350 11.77 8.77 3.11
C LEU A 350 10.92 10.04 2.85
N GLY A 351 10.43 10.69 3.90
CA GLY A 351 9.60 11.90 3.80
C GLY A 351 10.39 13.21 3.77
N ALA A 352 11.70 13.16 4.04
CA ALA A 352 12.59 14.33 4.05
C ALA A 352 12.98 14.77 2.62
N GLU A 353 13.09 16.09 2.40
CA GLU A 353 13.43 16.69 1.11
C GLU A 353 14.84 16.30 0.61
N ASP A 354 15.76 16.06 1.53
CA ASP A 354 17.17 15.71 1.31
C ASP A 354 17.43 14.19 1.36
N ALA A 355 16.38 13.36 1.36
CA ALA A 355 16.53 11.92 1.47
C ALA A 355 17.46 11.34 0.38
N ARG A 356 18.42 10.50 0.81
CA ARG A 356 19.40 9.87 -0.09
C ARG A 356 18.71 9.15 -1.25
N GLY A 357 19.01 9.58 -2.48
CA GLY A 357 18.39 9.05 -3.70
C GLY A 357 17.22 9.86 -4.25
N ALA A 358 16.92 11.03 -3.68
CA ALA A 358 15.94 11.99 -4.19
C ALA A 358 16.22 12.44 -5.64
N SER A 359 17.49 12.49 -6.06
CA SER A 359 17.88 12.81 -7.45
C SER A 359 17.76 11.63 -8.42
N THR A 360 17.59 10.39 -7.92
CA THR A 360 17.53 9.21 -8.79
C THR A 360 16.12 9.04 -9.34
N SER A 361 15.96 9.12 -10.67
CA SER A 361 14.67 8.85 -11.33
C SER A 361 14.13 7.43 -11.04
N ALA A 362 12.84 7.33 -10.68
CA ALA A 362 12.16 6.06 -10.47
C ALA A 362 12.18 5.17 -11.72
N ARG A 363 12.00 5.76 -12.91
CA ARG A 363 12.01 5.04 -14.20
C ARG A 363 13.33 4.34 -14.42
N THR A 364 14.43 5.09 -14.37
CA THR A 364 15.79 4.55 -14.58
C THR A 364 16.14 3.51 -13.53
N PHE A 365 15.79 3.77 -12.27
CA PHE A 365 16.03 2.84 -11.18
C PHE A 365 15.29 1.51 -11.35
N LEU A 366 13.96 1.55 -11.54
CA LEU A 366 13.12 0.37 -11.68
C LEU A 366 13.45 -0.41 -12.95
N ALA A 367 13.72 0.27 -14.08
CA ALA A 367 14.13 -0.40 -15.32
C ALA A 367 15.40 -1.22 -15.11
N ARG A 368 16.41 -0.65 -14.45
CA ARG A 368 17.66 -1.36 -14.13
C ARG A 368 17.44 -2.56 -13.20
N LYS A 369 16.57 -2.42 -12.18
CA LYS A 369 16.25 -3.51 -11.24
C LYS A 369 15.47 -4.63 -11.91
N LEU A 370 14.48 -4.29 -12.73
CA LEU A 370 13.68 -5.23 -13.51
C LEU A 370 14.55 -6.01 -14.50
N ARG A 371 15.41 -5.33 -15.27
CA ARG A 371 16.39 -5.98 -16.16
C ARG A 371 17.27 -7.00 -15.43
N ARG A 372 17.83 -6.62 -14.27
CA ARG A 372 18.65 -7.52 -13.46
C ARG A 372 17.85 -8.72 -12.93
N ALA A 373 16.57 -8.52 -12.59
CA ALA A 373 15.71 -9.59 -12.11
C ALA A 373 15.33 -10.56 -13.25
N LEU A 374 14.99 -10.04 -14.44
CA LEU A 374 14.71 -10.83 -15.64
C LEU A 374 15.90 -11.69 -16.06
N ARG A 375 17.11 -11.13 -16.14
CA ARG A 375 18.34 -11.91 -16.45
C ARG A 375 18.60 -13.04 -15.46
N ARG A 376 18.33 -12.82 -14.18
CA ARG A 376 18.48 -13.85 -13.13
C ARG A 376 17.41 -14.93 -13.20
N LEU A 377 16.20 -14.55 -13.64
CA LEU A 377 15.13 -15.50 -13.90
C LEU A 377 15.49 -16.38 -15.09
N GLU A 378 15.91 -15.78 -16.20
CA GLU A 378 16.33 -16.48 -17.41
C GLU A 378 17.48 -17.46 -17.14
N LYS A 379 18.58 -17.01 -16.49
CA LYS A 379 19.72 -17.88 -16.13
C LYS A 379 19.31 -19.08 -15.26
N ARG A 380 18.22 -18.98 -14.50
CA ARG A 380 17.71 -20.10 -13.69
C ARG A 380 16.78 -21.00 -14.48
N ALA A 381 15.91 -20.39 -15.28
CA ALA A 381 15.00 -21.11 -16.14
C ALA A 381 15.74 -21.92 -17.20
N SER A 382 16.89 -21.45 -17.70
CA SER A 382 17.72 -22.18 -18.66
C SER A 382 18.37 -23.46 -18.10
N ARG A 383 18.29 -23.71 -16.78
CA ARG A 383 18.77 -24.95 -16.15
C ARG A 383 17.74 -26.08 -16.18
N VAL A 384 16.53 -25.78 -16.64
CA VAL A 384 15.44 -26.75 -16.72
C VAL A 384 15.00 -26.77 -18.16
N ASP A 385 15.04 -27.95 -18.77
CA ASP A 385 14.43 -28.16 -20.08
C ASP A 385 12.90 -28.21 -19.89
N TRP A 386 12.23 -27.13 -20.26
CA TRP A 386 10.78 -26.99 -20.09
C TRP A 386 9.99 -27.72 -21.18
N ASP A 387 10.63 -28.02 -22.32
CA ASP A 387 10.04 -28.71 -23.47
C ASP A 387 10.23 -30.23 -23.39
N ARG A 388 11.21 -30.72 -22.62
CA ARG A 388 11.25 -32.11 -22.17
C ARG A 388 9.93 -32.47 -21.49
N ARG A 389 9.28 -33.54 -21.97
CA ARG A 389 8.14 -34.19 -21.30
C ARG A 389 8.64 -34.87 -20.02
N LEU A 390 9.02 -34.07 -19.02
CA LEU A 390 9.22 -34.57 -17.67
C LEU A 390 7.86 -35.05 -17.15
N SER A 391 7.83 -36.25 -16.57
CA SER A 391 6.67 -36.73 -15.83
C SER A 391 6.37 -35.76 -14.68
N PRO A 392 5.11 -35.64 -14.24
CA PRO A 392 4.78 -34.85 -13.05
C PRO A 392 5.65 -35.21 -11.84
N GLU A 393 6.05 -36.46 -11.69
CA GLU A 393 6.86 -36.99 -10.60
C GLU A 393 8.35 -36.55 -10.69
N GLU A 394 8.87 -36.30 -11.90
CA GLU A 394 10.25 -35.84 -12.13
C GLU A 394 10.46 -34.34 -11.87
N VAL A 395 9.38 -33.56 -11.74
CA VAL A 395 9.48 -32.12 -11.48
C VAL A 395 9.66 -31.86 -9.98
N ASN A 396 10.90 -31.60 -9.59
CA ASN A 396 11.29 -31.28 -8.21
C ASN A 396 10.54 -30.06 -7.65
N SER A 397 9.74 -30.26 -6.59
CA SER A 397 8.92 -29.22 -5.96
C SER A 397 9.72 -28.06 -5.36
N GLU A 398 10.95 -28.30 -4.86
CA GLU A 398 11.82 -27.23 -4.35
C GLU A 398 12.32 -26.33 -5.48
N ALA A 399 12.70 -26.91 -6.63
CA ALA A 399 13.09 -26.14 -7.80
C ALA A 399 11.93 -25.26 -8.32
N MET A 400 10.70 -25.78 -8.31
CA MET A 400 9.50 -25.04 -8.69
C MET A 400 9.15 -23.93 -7.69
N HIS A 401 9.32 -24.18 -6.40
CA HIS A 401 9.14 -23.17 -5.35
C HIS A 401 10.14 -22.02 -5.49
N GLU A 402 11.41 -22.34 -5.77
CA GLU A 402 12.44 -21.33 -6.02
C GLU A 402 12.09 -20.47 -7.25
N LEU A 403 11.68 -21.11 -8.34
CA LEU A 403 11.25 -20.42 -9.55
C LEU A 403 10.04 -19.51 -9.28
N ARG A 404 9.04 -20.00 -8.54
CA ARG A 404 7.88 -19.23 -8.09
C ARG A 404 8.27 -18.00 -7.28
N ARG A 405 9.21 -18.11 -6.34
CA ARG A 405 9.75 -16.96 -5.59
C ARG A 405 10.38 -15.92 -6.54
N ARG A 406 11.17 -16.35 -7.52
CA ARG A 406 11.82 -15.46 -8.50
C ARG A 406 10.80 -14.79 -9.44
N CYS A 407 9.86 -15.54 -10.01
CA CYS A 407 8.79 -15.03 -10.87
C CYS A 407 7.93 -13.98 -10.14
N ARG A 408 7.54 -14.23 -8.87
CA ARG A 408 6.81 -13.25 -8.06
C ARG A 408 7.59 -11.95 -7.87
N ARG A 409 8.89 -12.05 -7.60
CA ARG A 409 9.74 -10.86 -7.48
C ARG A 409 9.82 -10.06 -8.78
N VAL A 410 9.93 -10.73 -9.92
CA VAL A 410 9.92 -10.07 -11.25
C VAL A 410 8.55 -9.44 -11.50
N ARG A 411 7.45 -10.14 -11.18
CA ARG A 411 6.09 -9.60 -11.27
C ARG A 411 5.94 -8.32 -10.46
N TYR A 412 6.32 -8.31 -9.19
CA TYR A 412 6.19 -7.10 -8.36
C TYR A 412 7.02 -5.94 -8.91
N LEU A 413 8.24 -6.19 -9.40
CA LEU A 413 9.03 -5.15 -10.08
C LEU A 413 8.38 -4.64 -11.37
N ALA A 414 7.75 -5.52 -12.15
CA ALA A 414 7.02 -5.15 -13.35
C ALA A 414 5.78 -4.32 -13.00
N GLU A 415 4.99 -4.73 -12.00
CA GLU A 415 3.83 -3.98 -11.53
C GLU A 415 4.23 -2.60 -10.99
N PHE A 416 5.29 -2.49 -10.17
CA PHE A 416 5.76 -1.19 -9.66
C PHE A 416 6.21 -0.25 -10.79
N GLY A 417 6.81 -0.81 -11.85
CA GLY A 417 7.29 -0.05 -13.00
C GLY A 417 6.27 0.13 -14.12
N GLU A 418 5.14 -0.57 -14.09
CA GLU A 418 4.10 -0.54 -15.13
C GLU A 418 3.67 0.90 -15.48
N PRO A 419 3.37 1.79 -14.51
CA PRO A 419 2.97 3.17 -14.81
C PRO A 419 4.04 3.97 -15.55
N LEU A 420 5.30 3.52 -15.49
CA LEU A 420 6.45 4.17 -16.12
C LEU A 420 6.71 3.58 -17.51
N PHE A 421 6.44 2.29 -17.74
CA PHE A 421 6.80 1.64 -19.00
C PHE A 421 5.66 1.59 -20.03
N GLY A 422 4.45 2.03 -19.67
CA GLY A 422 3.31 2.07 -20.61
C GLY A 422 2.84 0.67 -21.01
N ASP A 423 2.34 0.52 -22.25
CA ASP A 423 1.69 -0.70 -22.73
C ASP A 423 2.56 -1.96 -22.63
N ILE A 424 3.87 -1.83 -22.87
CA ILE A 424 4.81 -2.96 -22.73
C ILE A 424 5.02 -3.36 -21.26
N GLY A 425 4.95 -2.41 -20.32
CA GLY A 425 4.93 -2.70 -18.89
C GLY A 425 3.66 -3.44 -18.49
N HIS A 426 2.52 -3.02 -19.04
CA HIS A 426 1.23 -3.66 -18.80
C HIS A 426 1.19 -5.10 -19.32
N ASP A 427 1.62 -5.34 -20.57
CA ASP A 427 1.71 -6.68 -21.15
C ASP A 427 2.66 -7.58 -20.35
N LEU A 428 3.80 -7.05 -19.88
CA LEU A 428 4.70 -7.79 -19.00
C LEU A 428 4.02 -8.22 -17.69
N THR A 429 3.29 -7.32 -17.04
CA THR A 429 2.55 -7.60 -15.80
C THR A 429 1.49 -8.69 -16.02
N LEU A 430 0.75 -8.65 -17.14
CA LEU A 430 -0.26 -9.68 -17.46
C LEU A 430 0.37 -11.05 -17.71
N ARG A 431 1.46 -11.12 -18.47
CA ARG A 431 2.20 -12.36 -18.73
C ARG A 431 2.75 -12.96 -17.43
N LEU A 432 3.38 -12.14 -16.60
CA LEU A 432 3.89 -12.57 -15.30
C LEU A 432 2.78 -12.97 -14.32
N SER A 433 1.62 -12.32 -14.38
CA SER A 433 0.45 -12.72 -13.58
C SER A 433 -0.02 -14.13 -13.96
N SER A 434 -0.08 -14.44 -15.25
CA SER A 434 -0.42 -15.80 -15.72
C SER A 434 0.60 -16.84 -15.25
N VAL A 435 1.90 -16.54 -15.35
CA VAL A 435 2.98 -17.43 -14.88
C VAL A 435 2.91 -17.66 -13.37
N THR A 436 2.78 -16.58 -12.60
CA THR A 436 2.76 -16.67 -11.13
C THR A 436 1.48 -17.31 -10.58
N ARG A 437 0.35 -17.16 -11.27
CA ARG A 437 -0.90 -17.88 -10.95
C ARG A 437 -0.69 -19.38 -11.12
N ALA A 438 -0.24 -19.83 -12.29
CA ALA A 438 -0.01 -21.25 -12.54
C ALA A 438 1.01 -21.88 -11.56
N LEU A 439 2.10 -21.17 -11.25
CA LEU A 439 3.06 -21.62 -10.22
C LEU A 439 2.48 -21.57 -8.80
N GLY A 440 1.50 -20.69 -8.53
CA GLY A 440 0.76 -20.63 -7.29
C GLY A 440 -0.03 -21.90 -7.08
N GLU A 441 -0.94 -22.19 -8.01
CA GLU A 441 -1.78 -23.38 -7.99
C GLU A 441 -0.95 -24.68 -7.89
N LEU A 442 0.14 -24.77 -8.65
CA LEU A 442 1.04 -25.92 -8.60
C LEU A 442 1.62 -26.11 -7.18
N HIS A 443 2.07 -25.03 -6.56
CA HIS A 443 2.62 -25.07 -5.20
C HIS A 443 1.55 -25.38 -4.16
N ASP A 444 0.32 -24.91 -4.35
CA ASP A 444 -0.77 -25.21 -3.42
C ASP A 444 -1.13 -26.71 -3.48
N MET A 445 -0.99 -27.36 -4.65
CA MET A 445 -1.07 -28.83 -4.75
C MET A 445 0.11 -29.54 -4.07
N ASP A 446 1.34 -29.02 -4.18
CA ASP A 446 2.50 -29.56 -3.47
C ASP A 446 2.29 -29.53 -1.94
N VAL A 447 1.84 -28.39 -1.41
CA VAL A 447 1.53 -28.22 0.02
C VAL A 447 0.41 -29.18 0.44
N GLY A 448 -0.64 -29.33 -0.38
CA GLY A 448 -1.69 -30.30 -0.14
C GLY A 448 -1.14 -31.74 -0.05
N LEU A 449 -0.29 -32.15 -1.00
CA LEU A 449 0.30 -33.49 -1.01
C LEU A 449 1.18 -33.75 0.22
N GLU A 450 2.01 -32.78 0.62
CA GLU A 450 2.83 -32.85 1.82
C GLU A 450 1.97 -32.98 3.10
N TYR A 451 0.89 -32.21 3.17
CA TYR A 451 -0.08 -32.29 4.27
C TYR A 451 -0.71 -33.69 4.39
N LEU A 452 -1.13 -34.32 3.27
CA LEU A 452 -1.72 -35.67 3.29
C LEU A 452 -0.72 -36.74 3.75
N VAL A 453 0.57 -36.59 3.43
CA VAL A 453 1.63 -37.50 3.90
C VAL A 453 1.81 -37.39 5.43
N THR A 454 1.68 -36.17 5.96
CA THR A 454 1.98 -35.86 7.37
C THR A 454 0.82 -36.16 8.31
N ASN A 455 -0.43 -36.12 7.83
CA ASN A 455 -1.64 -36.20 8.67
C ASN A 455 -2.52 -37.40 8.30
N GLN A 456 -2.03 -38.63 8.49
CA GLN A 456 -2.63 -39.85 7.90
C GLN A 456 -3.97 -40.35 8.47
N PRO A 457 -4.34 -40.20 9.76
CA PRO A 457 -5.58 -40.80 10.25
C PRO A 457 -6.82 -40.10 9.65
N GLY A 458 -7.65 -40.86 8.93
CA GLY A 458 -8.95 -40.38 8.44
C GLY A 458 -8.92 -39.55 7.14
N VAL A 459 -7.75 -39.38 6.51
CA VAL A 459 -7.66 -38.68 5.21
C VAL A 459 -8.29 -39.52 4.09
N PRO A 460 -9.17 -38.93 3.25
CA PRO A 460 -9.70 -39.60 2.07
C PRO A 460 -8.61 -40.05 1.09
N LYS A 461 -8.49 -41.38 0.87
CA LYS A 461 -7.45 -42.00 0.02
C LYS A 461 -7.40 -41.45 -1.42
N ASP A 462 -8.54 -41.02 -1.95
CA ASP A 462 -8.67 -40.47 -3.32
C ASP A 462 -8.07 -39.06 -3.50
N LEU A 463 -7.78 -38.34 -2.41
CA LEU A 463 -7.29 -36.96 -2.50
C LEU A 463 -5.89 -36.87 -3.10
N ALA A 464 -4.97 -37.76 -2.72
CA ALA A 464 -3.61 -37.72 -3.25
C ALA A 464 -3.56 -37.92 -4.78
N PRO A 465 -4.23 -38.93 -5.37
CA PRO A 465 -4.35 -39.04 -6.83
C PRO A 465 -4.98 -37.82 -7.51
N LEU A 466 -5.96 -37.17 -6.87
CA LEU A 466 -6.56 -35.94 -7.40
C LEU A 466 -5.56 -34.78 -7.41
N LEU A 467 -4.88 -34.52 -6.30
CA LEU A 467 -3.88 -33.47 -6.21
C LEU A 467 -2.77 -33.65 -7.25
N ARG A 468 -2.29 -34.89 -7.48
CA ARG A 468 -1.30 -35.18 -8.54
C ARG A 468 -1.82 -34.81 -9.94
N ARG A 469 -3.07 -35.15 -10.26
CA ARG A 469 -3.71 -34.76 -11.54
C ARG A 469 -3.82 -33.25 -11.71
N HIS A 470 -4.24 -32.55 -10.66
CA HIS A 470 -4.33 -31.08 -10.66
C HIS A 470 -2.94 -30.44 -10.82
N ARG A 471 -1.94 -30.94 -10.07
CA ARG A 471 -0.55 -30.52 -10.17
C ARG A 471 -0.02 -30.62 -11.61
N ALA A 472 -0.26 -31.75 -12.29
CA ALA A 472 0.14 -31.96 -13.69
C ALA A 472 -0.53 -30.97 -14.66
N ARG A 473 -1.81 -30.64 -14.43
CA ARG A 473 -2.53 -29.62 -15.20
C ARG A 473 -1.91 -28.23 -15.00
N HIS A 474 -1.64 -27.85 -13.76
CA HIS A 474 -1.04 -26.53 -13.46
C HIS A 474 0.40 -26.40 -13.99
N LEU A 475 1.16 -27.50 -14.03
CA LEU A 475 2.46 -27.54 -14.70
C LEU A 475 2.34 -27.23 -16.21
N THR A 476 1.32 -27.80 -16.87
CA THR A 476 1.04 -27.54 -18.30
C THR A 476 0.66 -26.08 -18.54
N GLU A 477 -0.23 -25.53 -17.70
CA GLU A 477 -0.60 -24.11 -17.75
C GLU A 477 0.61 -23.19 -17.52
N PHE A 478 1.48 -23.55 -16.57
CA PHE A 478 2.73 -22.83 -16.35
C PHE A 478 3.62 -22.85 -17.58
N ARG A 479 3.87 -24.02 -18.19
CA ARG A 479 4.68 -24.14 -19.43
C ARG A 479 4.13 -23.25 -20.54
N LYS A 480 2.81 -23.25 -20.75
CA LYS A 480 2.12 -22.39 -21.74
C LYS A 480 2.32 -20.90 -21.43
N ALA A 481 2.11 -20.49 -20.18
CA ALA A 481 2.28 -19.09 -19.76
C ALA A 481 3.75 -18.65 -19.86
N PHE A 482 4.69 -19.53 -19.51
CA PHE A 482 6.11 -19.25 -19.55
C PHE A 482 6.63 -19.10 -20.98
N ARG A 483 6.19 -19.94 -21.93
CA ARG A 483 6.49 -19.77 -23.35
C ARG A 483 6.01 -18.43 -23.90
N ARG A 484 4.80 -18.00 -23.51
CA ARG A 484 4.30 -16.65 -23.86
C ARG A 484 5.20 -15.55 -23.29
N LEU A 485 5.68 -15.68 -22.06
CA LEU A 485 6.62 -14.72 -21.49
C LEU A 485 7.94 -14.68 -22.29
N GLN A 486 8.42 -15.80 -22.82
CA GLN A 486 9.69 -15.91 -23.55
C GLN A 486 9.61 -15.57 -25.05
N GLN A 487 8.44 -15.20 -25.58
CA GLN A 487 8.27 -14.90 -27.01
C GLN A 487 9.30 -13.87 -27.52
N PRO A 488 10.09 -14.18 -28.58
CA PRO A 488 11.19 -13.32 -29.04
C PRO A 488 10.75 -11.90 -29.40
N ARG A 489 9.61 -11.75 -30.09
CA ARG A 489 9.04 -10.43 -30.45
C ARG A 489 8.76 -9.58 -29.21
N PHE A 490 8.17 -10.19 -28.17
CA PHE A 490 7.90 -9.53 -26.90
C PHE A 490 9.19 -9.15 -26.17
N GLN A 491 10.14 -10.10 -26.07
CA GLN A 491 11.44 -9.87 -25.41
C GLN A 491 12.23 -8.73 -26.06
N ARG A 492 12.24 -8.62 -27.39
CA ARG A 492 12.86 -7.49 -28.11
C ARG A 492 12.23 -6.15 -27.75
N ARG A 493 10.89 -6.06 -27.79
CA ARG A 493 10.15 -4.84 -27.40
C ARG A 493 10.42 -4.45 -25.95
N LEU A 494 10.44 -5.43 -25.05
CA LEU A 494 10.71 -5.21 -23.63
C LEU A 494 12.12 -4.66 -23.38
N ARG A 495 13.14 -5.21 -24.05
CA ARG A 495 14.53 -4.71 -23.93
C ARG A 495 14.66 -3.26 -24.40
N LYS A 496 14.02 -2.92 -25.54
CA LYS A 496 13.96 -1.55 -26.05
C LYS A 496 13.33 -0.61 -25.02
N ALA A 497 12.18 -0.99 -24.46
CA ALA A 497 11.46 -0.18 -23.49
C ALA A 497 12.20 0.04 -22.15
N LEU A 498 13.02 -0.92 -21.73
CA LEU A 498 13.85 -0.83 -20.53
C LEU A 498 15.23 -0.17 -20.77
N GLY A 499 15.47 0.36 -21.98
CA GLY A 499 16.68 1.10 -22.34
C GLY A 499 17.91 0.22 -22.53
N GLN A 500 17.80 -0.90 -23.26
CA GLN A 500 18.95 -1.69 -23.69
C GLN A 500 18.94 -1.96 -25.20
N HIS A 501 19.95 -1.45 -25.90
CA HIS A 501 20.31 -1.86 -27.27
C HIS A 501 21.10 -3.19 -27.32
N ALA A 502 21.59 -3.74 -26.21
CA ALA A 502 22.35 -4.99 -26.21
C ALA A 502 21.82 -6.02 -25.20
N TRP A 503 21.16 -7.06 -25.71
CA TRP A 503 20.91 -8.33 -25.02
C TRP A 503 21.24 -9.51 -25.96
N ALA A 504 22.06 -9.24 -26.97
CA ALA A 504 22.78 -10.19 -27.80
C ALA A 504 24.24 -9.70 -27.78
N GLY A 505 25.20 -10.60 -27.56
CA GLY A 505 26.62 -10.25 -27.54
C GLY A 505 27.30 -10.44 -26.18
N ARG A 506 27.36 -11.69 -25.71
CA ARG A 506 28.56 -12.21 -25.04
C ARG A 506 28.71 -13.66 -25.47
N LYS A 507 29.06 -13.81 -26.75
CA LYS A 507 29.44 -15.09 -27.39
C LYS A 507 30.43 -14.87 -28.55
N LYS A 508 31.21 -13.78 -28.54
CA LYS A 508 32.21 -13.45 -29.58
C LYS A 508 33.47 -12.77 -29.01
N GLU A 509 33.96 -13.22 -27.85
CA GLU A 509 35.28 -12.81 -27.33
C GLU A 509 36.05 -14.05 -26.78
N GLN A 510 35.88 -15.22 -27.40
CA GLN A 510 36.70 -16.40 -27.11
C GLN A 510 37.22 -17.11 -28.37
N GLU A 511 37.14 -16.48 -29.54
CA GLU A 511 37.81 -16.91 -30.75
C GLU A 511 38.46 -15.66 -31.35
N GLY A 512 39.77 -15.51 -31.15
CA GLY A 512 40.52 -14.33 -31.58
C GLY A 512 41.43 -13.74 -30.50
N HIS A 513 42.24 -14.58 -29.85
CA HIS A 513 43.68 -14.39 -29.69
C HIS A 513 44.32 -15.66 -29.16
#